data_AF-A0A950ASX3-F1
#
_entry.id   AF-A0A950ASX3-F1
#
_cell.length_a   1.000
_cell.length_b   1.000
_cell.length_c   1.000
_cell.angle_alpha   90.00
_cell.angle_beta   90.00
_cell.angle_gamma   90.00
#
_symmetry.space_group_name_H-M   'P 1'
#
loop_
_entity.id
_entity.type
_entity.pdbx_description
1 polymer ?
#
loop_
_entity_poly.entity_id
_entity_poly.type
_entity_poly.pdbx_seq_one_letter_code
_entity_poly.pdbx_strand_id
1 'polypeptide(L)' 'CILVSPGVTIEEKRRLNIRHAQTVQDALEMALDKQGKRAKVAVLRQGGHVLPLVGGESVAADRA' A
#
# COMPACT_ATOMS: atom_id res chain seq x y z
N CYS A 1 -7.42 -0.45 5.81
CA CYS A 1 -5.99 -0.12 5.63
C CYS A 1 -5.16 -1.13 6.42
N ILE A 2 -3.99 -1.53 5.92
CA ILE A 2 -3.02 -2.38 6.63
C ILE A 2 -1.72 -1.59 6.71
N LEU A 3 -1.09 -1.50 7.88
CA LEU A 3 0.11 -0.70 8.10
C LEU A 3 1.24 -1.52 8.71
N VAL A 4 2.39 -1.47 8.05
CA VAL A 4 3.69 -1.91 8.56
C VAL A 4 4.46 -0.64 8.93
N SER A 5 4.67 -0.41 10.22
CA SER A 5 5.45 0.73 10.68
C SER A 5 6.01 0.45 12.07
N PRO A 6 7.33 0.58 12.29
CA PRO A 6 7.93 0.48 13.62
C PRO A 6 7.69 1.75 14.45
N GLY A 7 7.39 2.89 13.81
CA GLY A 7 7.20 4.19 14.47
C GLY A 7 5.77 4.44 14.95
N VAL A 8 4.84 3.52 14.72
CA VAL A 8 3.44 3.63 15.18
C VAL A 8 3.09 2.38 15.97
N THR A 9 2.65 2.55 17.20
CA THR A 9 2.31 1.45 18.10
C THR A 9 1.09 0.67 17.59
N ILE A 10 0.94 -0.57 18.07
CA ILE A 10 -0.22 -1.42 17.76
C ILE A 10 -1.51 -0.74 18.24
N GLU A 11 -1.47 -0.09 19.41
CA GLU A 11 -2.63 0.58 19.98
C GLU A 11 -3.08 1.79 19.16
N GLU A 12 -2.14 2.63 18.71
CA GLU A 12 -2.46 3.77 17.82
C GLU A 12 -3.06 3.30 16.51
N LYS A 13 -2.48 2.27 15.87
CA LYS A 13 -3.05 1.65 14.65
C LYS A 13 -4.49 1.18 14.89
N ARG A 14 -4.75 0.50 16.01
CA ARG A 14 -6.09 0.03 16.39
C ARG A 14 -7.07 1.19 16.58
N ARG A 15 -6.67 2.25 17.29
CA ARG A 15 -7.50 3.46 17.52
C ARG A 15 -7.87 4.15 16.20
N LEU A 16 -7.01 4.04 15.17
CA LEU A 16 -7.25 4.56 13.83
C LEU A 16 -7.99 3.60 12.88
N ASN A 17 -8.47 2.45 13.38
CA ASN A 17 -9.05 1.38 12.55
C ASN A 17 -8.11 0.86 11.44
N ILE A 18 -6.80 0.92 11.69
CA ILE A 18 -5.76 0.40 10.81
C ILE A 18 -5.38 -1.01 11.30
N ARG A 19 -5.39 -1.99 10.40
CA ARG A 19 -4.94 -3.34 10.69
C ARG A 19 -3.41 -3.35 10.84
N HIS A 20 -2.93 -3.90 11.94
CA HIS A 20 -1.50 -4.07 12.19
C HIS A 20 -0.91 -5.21 11.34
N ALA A 21 0.27 -5.02 10.78
CA ALA A 21 1.11 -6.09 10.21
C ALA A 21 2.56 -5.95 10.73
N GLN A 22 3.20 -7.08 11.07
CA GLN A 22 4.58 -7.07 11.57
C GLN A 22 5.57 -6.91 10.41
N THR A 23 5.33 -7.63 9.31
CA THR A 23 6.17 -7.60 8.12
C THR A 23 5.39 -7.15 6.88
N VAL A 24 6.12 -6.80 5.81
CA VAL A 24 5.52 -6.52 4.49
C VAL A 24 4.82 -7.76 3.94
N GLN A 25 5.36 -8.95 4.19
CA GLN A 25 4.77 -10.23 3.79
C GLN A 25 3.42 -10.45 4.48
N ASP A 26 3.33 -10.25 5.80
CA ASP A 26 2.06 -10.36 6.53
C ASP A 26 1.02 -9.39 5.96
N ALA A 27 1.43 -8.15 5.68
CA ALA A 27 0.53 -7.15 5.13
C ALA A 27 -0.01 -7.55 3.75
N LEU A 28 0.87 -8.11 2.91
CA LEU A 28 0.49 -8.59 1.58
C LEU A 28 -0.45 -9.79 1.67
N GLU A 29 -0.18 -10.76 2.55
CA GLU A 29 -1.07 -11.90 2.80
C GLU A 29 -2.45 -11.44 3.26
N MET A 30 -2.51 -10.57 4.27
CA MET A 30 -3.75 -9.98 4.79
C MET A 30 -4.54 -9.19 3.74
N ALA A 31 -3.86 -8.61 2.75
CA ALA A 31 -4.47 -7.89 1.63
C ALA A 31 -5.01 -8.85 0.57
N LEU A 32 -4.23 -9.87 0.18
CA LEU A 32 -4.61 -10.89 -0.80
C LEU A 32 -5.74 -11.79 -0.29
N ASP A 33 -5.80 -12.07 1.03
CA ASP A 33 -6.92 -12.77 1.64
C ASP A 33 -8.23 -11.99 1.49
N LYS A 34 -8.14 -10.66 1.54
CA LYS A 34 -9.30 -9.77 1.41
C LYS A 34 -9.72 -9.53 -0.03
N GLN A 35 -8.76 -9.37 -0.96
CA GLN A 35 -9.02 -8.99 -2.35
C GLN A 35 -9.02 -10.16 -3.33
N GLY A 36 -8.52 -11.32 -2.91
CA GLY A 36 -8.33 -12.50 -3.73
C GLY A 36 -6.85 -12.77 -4.05
N LYS A 37 -6.47 -14.04 -4.01
CA LYS A 37 -5.08 -14.50 -4.21
C LYS A 37 -4.46 -14.15 -5.58
N ARG A 38 -5.29 -13.78 -6.57
CA ARG A 38 -4.88 -13.39 -7.92
C ARG A 38 -5.04 -11.89 -8.20
N ALA A 39 -5.26 -11.08 -7.17
CA ALA A 39 -5.34 -9.64 -7.34
C ALA A 39 -4.04 -9.09 -7.93
N LYS A 40 -4.15 -8.19 -8.91
CA LYS A 40 -2.99 -7.48 -9.45
C LYS A 40 -2.47 -6.49 -8.41
N VAL A 41 -1.15 -6.38 -8.30
CA VAL A 41 -0.48 -5.51 -7.31
C VAL A 41 0.35 -4.46 -8.03
N ALA A 42 0.12 -3.19 -7.71
CA ALA A 42 1.00 -2.08 -8.10
C ALA A 42 1.93 -1.75 -6.93
N VAL A 43 3.22 -1.55 -7.21
CA VAL A 43 4.24 -1.22 -6.20
C VAL A 43 4.74 0.20 -6.44
N LEU A 44 4.49 1.08 -5.47
CA LEU A 44 5.00 2.46 -5.46
C LEU A 44 6.14 2.56 -4.43
N ARG A 45 7.38 2.66 -4.88
CA ARG A 45 8.55 2.74 -3.98
C ARG A 45 8.59 4.03 -3.17
N GLN A 46 8.10 5.12 -3.74
CA GLN A 46 8.03 6.45 -3.10
C GLN A 46 6.62 7.02 -3.24
N GLY A 47 5.66 6.43 -2.54
CA GLY A 47 4.24 6.79 -2.69
C GLY A 47 3.95 8.29 -2.49
N GLY A 48 4.68 8.97 -1.60
CA GLY A 48 4.53 10.40 -1.36
C GLY A 48 5.05 11.33 -2.47
N HIS A 49 5.83 10.81 -3.42
CA HIS A 49 6.35 11.59 -4.57
C HIS A 49 5.57 11.36 -5.85
N VAL A 50 4.54 10.51 -5.84
CA VAL A 50 3.78 10.14 -7.04
C VAL A 50 2.41 10.78 -6.98
N LEU A 51 2.02 11.46 -8.07
CA LEU A 51 0.66 11.92 -8.29
C LEU A 51 -0.03 10.98 -9.28
N PRO A 52 -0.96 10.12 -8.85
CA PRO A 52 -1.67 9.22 -9.76
C PRO A 52 -2.64 10.02 -10.65
N LEU A 53 -2.56 9.79 -11.96
CA LEU A 53 -3.52 10.32 -12.92
C LEU A 53 -4.74 9.41 -12.99
N VAL A 54 -5.94 9.99 -12.89
CA VAL A 54 -7.22 9.28 -13.03
C VAL A 54 -7.73 9.53 -14.44
N GLY A 55 -8.06 8.49 -15.20
CA GLY A 55 -8.70 8.63 -16.52
C GLY A 55 -7.82 8.41 -17.75
N GLY A 56 -6.54 8.04 -17.59
CA GLY A 56 -5.77 7.40 -18.67
C GLY A 56 -5.14 8.34 -19.72
N GLU A 57 -4.81 9.58 -19.38
CA GLU A 57 -3.83 10.31 -20.18
C GLU A 57 -2.42 9.88 -19.75
N SER A 58 -1.88 8.88 -20.44
CA SER A 58 -0.46 8.54 -20.36
C SER A 58 0.35 9.62 -21.07
N VAL A 59 0.93 10.57 -20.32
CA VAL A 59 2.05 11.34 -20.85
C VAL A 59 3.26 10.43 -20.78
N ALA A 60 3.86 10.12 -21.93
CA ALA A 60 5.10 9.36 -21.97
C ALA A 60 6.11 10.02 -21.03
N ALA A 61 6.61 9.27 -20.04
CA ALA A 61 7.68 9.74 -19.19
C ALA A 61 8.92 9.90 -20.07
N ASP A 62 9.24 11.14 -20.43
CA ASP A 62 10.44 11.47 -21.18
C ASP A 62 11.63 11.03 -20.33
N ARG A 63 12.34 10.00 -20.78
CA ARG A 63 13.56 9.52 -20.16
C ARG A 63 14.70 10.36 -20.72
N ALA A 64 15.03 11.44 -20.01
CA ALA A 64 16.31 12.12 -20.15
C ALA A 64 17.44 11.32 -19.48
#